data_AF-A0A1G7W0I9-F1
#
_entry.id   AF-A0A1G7W0I9-F1
#
_cell.length_a   1.000
_cell.length_b   1.000
_cell.length_c   1.000
_cell.angle_alpha   90.00
_cell.angle_beta   90.00
_cell.angle_gamma   90.00
#
_symmetry.space_group_name_H-M   'P 1'
#
loop_
_entity.id
_entity.type
_entity.pdbx_description
1 polymer ?
#
loop_
_entity_poly.entity_id
_entity_poly.type
_entity_poly.pdbx_seq_one_letter_code
_entity_poly.pdbx_strand_id
1 'polypeptide(L)' 'MKKTTVLETLDSFEDEFDTEKLIERLLFVEKVEKGLQDVKEGKVMDYKDVKRKFADKWSK' A
#
# COMPACT_ATOMS: atom_id res chain seq x y z
N MET A 1 6.50 5.23 6.31
CA MET A 1 7.50 4.22 6.70
C MET A 1 8.38 4.70 7.85
N LYS A 2 8.46 3.93 8.92
CA LYS A 2 9.39 4.17 10.04
C LYS A 2 10.60 3.23 9.93
N LYS A 3 11.73 3.63 10.52
CA LYS A 3 12.92 2.77 10.60
C LYS A 3 12.62 1.41 11.26
N THR A 4 11.79 1.40 12.31
CA THR A 4 11.39 0.17 13.00
C THR A 4 10.69 -0.81 12.05
N THR A 5 9.78 -0.31 11.21
CA THR A 5 9.08 -1.11 10.20
C THR A 5 10.05 -1.78 9.20
N VAL A 6 11.14 -1.09 8.84
CA VAL A 6 12.17 -1.65 7.94
C VAL A 6 12.91 -2.79 8.63
N LEU A 7 13.30 -2.59 9.89
CA LEU A 7 13.99 -3.62 10.70
C LEU A 7 13.09 -4.84 10.93
N GLU A 8 11.83 -4.62 11.32
CA GLU A 8 10.84 -5.69 11.49
C GLU A 8 10.58 -6.45 10.17
N THR A 9 10.63 -5.74 9.03
CA THR A 9 10.50 -6.38 7.72
C THR A 9 11.73 -7.25 7.43
N LEU A 10 12.94 -6.76 7.70
CA LEU A 10 14.17 -7.54 7.54
C LEU A 10 14.20 -8.78 8.44
N ASP A 11 13.79 -8.65 9.70
CA ASP A 11 13.72 -9.75 10.67
C ASP A 11 12.73 -10.86 10.25
N SER A 12 11.84 -10.59 9.29
CA SER A 12 10.89 -11.58 8.75
C SER A 12 11.41 -12.40 7.57
N PHE A 13 12.61 -12.06 7.06
CA PHE A 13 13.23 -12.76 5.94
C PHE A 13 14.22 -13.82 6.45
N GLU A 14 14.56 -14.77 5.59
CA GLU A 14 15.63 -15.74 5.84
C GLU A 14 17.01 -15.04 5.77
N ASP A 15 18.07 -15.70 6.26
CA ASP A 15 19.43 -15.14 6.28
C ASP A 15 19.95 -14.74 4.89
N GLU A 16 19.55 -15.47 3.85
CA GLU A 16 19.77 -15.12 2.45
C GLU A 16 18.43 -14.86 1.76
N PHE A 17 18.33 -13.74 1.05
CA PHE A 17 17.14 -13.38 0.31
C PHE A 17 17.46 -12.54 -0.92
N ASP A 18 16.51 -12.49 -1.85
CA ASP A 18 16.56 -11.58 -2.99
C ASP A 18 16.18 -10.17 -2.55
N THR A 19 17.09 -9.22 -2.75
CA THR A 19 16.89 -7.80 -2.45
C THR A 19 15.62 -7.23 -3.08
N GLU A 20 15.22 -7.71 -4.26
CA GLU A 20 13.99 -7.26 -4.92
C GLU A 20 12.76 -7.56 -4.06
N LYS A 21 12.72 -8.74 -3.41
CA LYS A 21 11.61 -9.13 -2.52
C LYS A 21 11.50 -8.21 -1.30
N LEU A 22 12.64 -7.75 -0.77
CA LEU A 22 12.63 -6.77 0.33
C LEU A 22 12.03 -5.44 -0.13
N ILE A 23 12.44 -4.95 -1.30
CA ILE A 23 11.92 -3.70 -1.88
C ILE A 23 10.41 -3.81 -2.09
N GLU A 24 9.94 -4.89 -2.73
CA GLU A 24 8.52 -5.15 -2.94
C GLU A 24 7.73 -5.17 -1.63
N ARG A 25 8.26 -5.84 -0.60
CA ARG A 25 7.61 -5.94 0.71
C ARG A 25 7.52 -4.57 1.39
N LEU A 26 8.59 -3.78 1.36
CA LEU A 26 8.59 -2.43 1.92
C LEU A 26 7.58 -1.52 1.21
N LEU A 27 7.53 -1.56 -0.13
CA LEU A 27 6.54 -0.81 -0.92
C LEU A 27 5.10 -1.22 -0.58
N PHE A 28 4.85 -2.52 -0.36
CA PHE A 28 3.55 -3.00 0.06
C PHE A 28 3.16 -2.44 1.44
N VAL A 29 4.06 -2.54 2.43
CA VAL A 29 3.82 -2.04 3.78
C VAL A 29 3.54 -0.54 3.76
N GLU A 30 4.32 0.24 3.00
CA GLU A 30 4.11 1.68 2.85
C GLU A 30 2.72 2.00 2.28
N LYS A 31 2.29 1.27 1.23
CA LYS A 31 0.95 1.46 0.64
C LYS A 31 -0.16 1.14 1.63
N VAL A 32 0.00 0.11 2.45
CA VAL A 32 -0.97 -0.25 3.49
C VAL A 32 -1.03 0.82 4.58
N GLU A 33 0.12 1.27 5.10
CA GLU A 33 0.20 2.36 6.08
C GLU A 33 -0.51 3.62 5.56
N LYS A 34 -0.24 3.98 4.30
CA LYS A 34 -0.89 5.12 3.64
C LYS A 34 -2.39 4.93 3.51
N GLY A 35 -2.85 3.75 3.08
CA GLY A 35 -4.28 3.44 2.98
C GLY A 35 -5.00 3.53 4.33
N LEU A 36 -4.37 3.06 5.41
CA LEU A 36 -4.92 3.20 6.76
C LEU A 36 -5.01 4.67 7.20
N GLN A 37 -4.02 5.49 6.82
CA GLN A 37 -4.05 6.93 7.07
C GLN A 37 -5.14 7.62 6.26
N ASP A 38 -5.29 7.28 4.97
CA ASP A 38 -6.35 7.80 4.11
C ASP A 38 -7.74 7.51 4.69
N VAL A 39 -7.95 6.32 5.28
CA VAL A 39 -9.20 5.99 6.00
C VAL A 39 -9.43 6.89 7.20
N LYS A 40 -8.41 7.13 8.03
CA LYS A 40 -8.51 8.02 9.20
C LYS A 40 -8.82 9.47 8.81
N GLU A 41 -8.27 9.91 7.68
CA GLU A 41 -8.47 11.26 7.14
C GLU A 41 -9.76 11.40 6.33
N GLY A 42 -10.55 10.34 6.18
CA GLY A 42 -11.78 10.34 5.37
C GLY A 42 -11.52 10.43 3.87
N LYS A 43 -10.28 10.21 3.40
CA LYS A 43 -9.90 10.15 1.98
C LYS A 43 -10.30 8.81 1.35
N VAL A 44 -11.55 8.42 1.55
CA VAL A 44 -12.15 7.20 1.04
C VAL A 44 -13.21 7.55 0.01
N MET A 45 -13.53 6.60 -0.86
CA MET A 45 -14.58 6.77 -1.86
C MET A 45 -15.54 5.59 -1.77
N ASP A 46 -16.84 5.87 -1.74
CA ASP A 46 -17.86 4.84 -1.78
C ASP A 46 -17.80 4.07 -3.10
N TYR A 47 -18.08 2.76 -3.01
CA TYR A 47 -18.03 1.86 -4.16
C TYR A 47 -18.87 2.36 -5.35
N LYS A 48 -20.05 2.95 -5.07
CA LYS A 48 -20.93 3.52 -6.11
C LYS A 48 -20.26 4.68 -6.86
N ASP A 49 -19.57 5.56 -6.13
CA ASP A 49 -18.88 6.70 -6.72
C ASP A 49 -17.64 6.28 -7.50
N VAL A 50 -16.91 5.27 -7.00
CA VAL A 50 -15.81 4.64 -7.74
C VAL A 50 -16.30 4.08 -9.07
N LYS A 51 -17.38 3.27 -9.04
CA LYS A 51 -17.94 2.64 -10.25
C LYS A 51 -18.37 3.69 -11.29
N ARG A 52 -19.05 4.75 -10.86
CA ARG A 52 -19.43 5.87 -11.75
C ARG A 52 -18.20 6.54 -12.34
N LYS A 53 -17.21 6.89 -11.52
CA LYS A 53 -15.98 7.57 -11.97
C LYS A 53 -15.21 6.76 -13.02
N PHE A 54 -15.13 5.44 -12.88
CA PHE A 54 -14.48 4.58 -13.88
C PHE A 54 -15.30 4.46 -15.17
N ALA A 55 -16.62 4.31 -15.06
CA ALA A 55 -17.50 4.29 -16.22
C ALA A 55 -17.38 5.60 -17.04
N ASP A 56 -17.45 6.75 -16.38
CA ASP A 56 -17.35 8.07 -17.01
C ASP A 56 -15.98 8.33 -17.66
N LYS A 57 -14.91 7.78 -17.07
CA LYS A 57 -13.53 7.94 -17.58
C LYS A 57 -13.26 7.09 -18.83
N TRP A 58 -13.94 5.95 -18.96
CA TRP A 58 -13.74 4.99 -20.06
C TRP A 58 -14.85 5.02 -21.11
N SER A 59 -15.93 5.78 -20.88
CA SER A 59 -16.96 6.07 -21.88
C SER A 59 -16.61 7.24 -22.81
N LYS A 60 -15.35 7.68 -22.82
CA LYS A 60 -14.80 8.69 -23.74
C LYS A 60 -13.83 8.07 -24.72
#